data_AF-Q75HV4-F1
#
_entry.id   AF-Q75HV4-F1
#
_cell.length_a   1.000
_cell.length_b   1.000
_cell.length_c   1.000
_cell.angle_alpha   90.00
_cell.angle_beta   90.00
_cell.angle_gamma   90.00
#
_symmetry.space_group_name_H-M   'P 1'
#
loop_
_entity.id
_entity.type
_entity.pdbx_description
1 polymer ?
#
loop_
_entity_poly.entity_id
_entity_poly.type
_entity_poly.pdbx_seq_one_letter_code
_entity_poly.pdbx_strand_id
1 'polypeptide(L)'
;MLWSDGEKYELQEIYGIVNSTEADVPDADDSDMGKECVICLTEPRDTAVFPCRHLCMCSECAKTLRFQTDKCPICRQPVEKLMEIKVRSPEP
;
A
#
# COMPACT_ATOMS: atom_id res chain seq x y z
N MET A 1 9.87 -8.78 15.40
CA MET A 1 11.32 -8.54 15.32
C MET A 1 11.92 -9.58 14.40
N LEU A 2 12.53 -9.13 13.30
CA LEU A 2 13.22 -9.97 12.33
C LEU A 2 14.73 -9.86 12.58
N TRP A 3 15.46 -10.96 12.40
CA TRP A 3 16.92 -10.98 12.48
C TRP A 3 17.49 -11.31 11.09
N SER A 4 18.42 -10.49 10.58
CA SER A 4 19.18 -10.74 9.35
C SER A 4 20.60 -10.24 9.53
N ASP A 5 21.59 -11.02 9.11
CA ASP A 5 23.01 -10.63 9.12
C ASP A 5 23.54 -10.10 10.47
N GLY A 6 22.99 -10.61 11.58
CA GLY A 6 23.35 -10.19 12.94
C GLY A 6 22.71 -8.87 13.39
N GLU A 7 21.92 -8.23 12.54
CA GLU A 7 21.15 -7.04 12.87
C GLU A 7 19.69 -7.38 13.22
N LYS A 8 19.15 -6.58 14.15
CA LYS A 8 17.78 -6.71 14.63
C LYS A 8 16.90 -5.66 13.97
N TYR A 9 15.93 -6.11 13.20
CA TYR A 9 14.98 -5.28 12.49
C TYR A 9 13.62 -5.26 13.19
N GLU A 10 13.07 -4.07 13.36
CA GLU A 10 11.69 -3.88 13.79
C GLU A 10 10.77 -3.92 12.58
N LEU A 11 9.74 -4.77 12.65
CA LEU A 11 8.75 -4.87 11.60
C LEU A 11 7.70 -3.80 11.84
N GLN A 12 7.42 -3.01 10.81
CA GLN A 12 6.33 -2.05 10.80
C GLN A 12 5.26 -2.53 9.83
N GLU A 13 4.00 -2.33 10.20
CA GLU A 13 2.86 -2.72 9.37
C GLU A 13 2.80 -1.87 8.08
N ILE A 14 2.00 -2.27 7.10
CA ILE A 14 1.65 -1.42 5.97
C ILE A 14 0.13 -1.28 6.01
N TYR A 15 -0.39 -0.05 6.02
CA TYR A 15 -1.83 0.15 6.05
C TYR A 15 -2.40 0.01 4.65
N GLY A 16 -3.49 -0.75 4.51
CA GLY A 16 -4.13 -1.01 3.21
C GLY A 16 -3.57 -2.19 2.44
N ILE A 17 -2.67 -2.98 3.04
CA ILE A 17 -2.32 -4.32 2.53
C ILE A 17 -3.35 -5.32 3.05
N VAL A 18 -4.12 -5.93 2.14
CA VAL A 18 -5.04 -7.01 2.50
C VAL A 18 -4.28 -8.33 2.47
N ASN A 19 -4.18 -9.01 3.62
CA ASN A 19 -3.53 -10.31 3.69
C ASN A 19 -4.51 -11.40 3.24
N SER A 20 -4.07 -12.33 2.40
CA SER A 20 -4.90 -13.41 1.85
C SER A 20 -5.43 -14.42 2.87
N THR A 21 -5.20 -14.21 4.18
CA THR A 21 -5.62 -15.12 5.26
C THR A 21 -6.71 -14.55 6.18
N GLU A 22 -7.14 -13.29 5.98
CA GLU A 22 -8.25 -12.71 6.74
C GLU A 22 -9.54 -12.87 5.91
N ALA A 23 -10.05 -14.09 5.86
CA ALA A 23 -11.47 -14.32 5.67
C ALA A 23 -12.21 -13.83 6.93
N ASP A 24 -13.45 -13.36 6.76
CA ASP A 24 -14.44 -13.00 7.79
C ASP A 24 -14.60 -11.51 8.18
N VAL A 25 -15.02 -10.69 7.21
CA VAL A 25 -16.29 -9.94 7.36
C VAL A 25 -17.06 -9.99 6.02
N PRO A 26 -18.16 -10.75 5.92
CA PRO A 26 -19.03 -10.68 4.75
C PRO A 26 -19.95 -9.47 4.92
N ASP A 27 -19.48 -8.29 4.52
CA ASP A 27 -20.36 -7.17 4.27
C ASP A 27 -20.50 -6.99 2.75
N ALA A 28 -21.75 -6.88 2.33
CA ALA A 28 -22.19 -7.18 0.98
C ALA A 28 -21.82 -6.08 -0.02
N ASP A 29 -20.76 -6.26 -0.80
CA ASP A 29 -20.73 -6.08 -2.26
C ASP A 29 -19.36 -6.55 -2.79
N ASP A 30 -19.33 -7.76 -3.33
CA ASP A 30 -18.15 -8.46 -3.85
C ASP A 30 -17.74 -7.87 -5.21
N SER A 31 -17.07 -6.73 -5.17
CA SER A 31 -16.22 -6.28 -6.27
C SER A 31 -14.97 -5.63 -5.69
N ASP A 32 -13.89 -5.67 -6.45
CA ASP A 32 -12.50 -5.32 -6.13
C ASP A 32 -12.23 -3.90 -5.54
N MET A 33 -13.29 -3.16 -5.17
CA MET A 33 -13.33 -1.77 -4.69
C MET A 33 -12.43 -1.47 -3.46
N GLY A 34 -11.91 -2.50 -2.80
CA GLY A 34 -11.00 -2.36 -1.67
C GLY A 34 -9.52 -2.31 -2.01
N LYS A 35 -9.10 -2.74 -3.22
CA LYS A 35 -7.69 -2.98 -3.57
C LYS A 35 -7.14 -2.04 -4.65
N GLU A 36 -8.00 -1.27 -5.29
CA GLU A 36 -7.66 -0.34 -6.36
C GLU A 36 -7.05 0.97 -5.84
N CYS A 37 -6.14 1.53 -6.63
CA CYS A 37 -5.54 2.84 -6.44
C CYS A 37 -6.62 3.90 -6.19
N VAL A 38 -6.51 4.65 -5.10
CA VAL A 38 -7.51 5.68 -4.72
C VAL A 38 -7.53 6.89 -5.66
N ILE A 39 -6.59 6.96 -6.61
CA ILE A 39 -6.47 8.06 -7.58
C ILE A 39 -7.14 7.68 -8.90
N CYS A 40 -6.74 6.55 -9.50
CA CYS A 40 -7.30 6.13 -10.80
C CYS A 40 -8.51 5.20 -10.68
N LEU A 41 -8.70 4.53 -9.54
CA LEU A 41 -9.79 3.56 -9.33
C LEU A 41 -9.83 2.48 -10.43
N THR A 42 -8.65 2.00 -10.86
CA THR A 42 -8.54 1.01 -11.95
C THR A 42 -7.39 0.06 -11.70
N GLU A 43 -6.20 0.58 -11.42
CA GLU A 43 -5.02 -0.26 -11.19
C GLU A 43 -4.91 -0.66 -9.71
N PRO A 44 -4.38 -1.85 -9.38
CA PRO A 44 -4.18 -2.26 -8.00
C PRO A 44 -3.15 -1.38 -7.27
N ARG A 45 -3.29 -1.29 -5.95
CA ARG A 45 -2.32 -0.58 -5.10
C ARG A 45 -1.03 -1.38 -5.00
N ASP A 46 0.07 -0.75 -5.40
CA ASP A 46 1.42 -1.32 -5.31
C ASP A 46 2.40 -0.35 -4.63
N THR A 47 1.99 0.87 -4.28
CA THR A 47 2.89 1.91 -3.80
C THR A 47 2.46 2.45 -2.44
N ALA A 48 3.35 2.34 -1.46
CA ALA A 48 3.20 2.91 -0.13
C ALA A 48 3.90 4.27 0.04
N VAL A 49 3.27 5.13 0.83
CA VAL A 49 3.79 6.45 1.20
C VAL A 49 4.57 6.36 2.51
N PHE A 50 5.76 6.96 2.58
CA PHE A 50 6.55 7.08 3.80
C PHE A 50 6.59 8.53 4.30
N PRO A 51 6.53 8.76 5.63
CA PRO A 51 6.63 7.77 6.71
C PRO A 51 5.29 7.16 7.18
N CYS A 52 4.15 7.56 6.59
CA CYS A 52 2.83 7.17 7.09
C CYS A 52 2.41 5.71 6.79
N ARG A 53 3.13 5.01 5.91
CA ARG A 53 2.96 3.61 5.51
C ARG A 53 1.61 3.26 4.86
N HIS A 54 0.90 4.24 4.29
CA HIS A 54 -0.33 3.96 3.54
C HIS A 54 -0.03 3.43 2.14
N LEU A 55 -0.42 2.19 1.86
CA LEU A 55 -0.50 1.59 0.53
C LEU A 55 -1.83 1.99 -0.10
N CYS A 56 -1.82 3.00 -0.96
CA CYS A 56 -3.05 3.62 -1.45
C CYS A 56 -3.07 3.92 -2.95
N MET A 57 -1.96 3.75 -3.67
CA MET A 57 -1.90 4.12 -5.08
C MET A 57 -1.10 3.11 -5.91
N CYS A 58 -1.34 3.10 -7.22
CA CYS A 58 -0.50 2.41 -8.18
C CYS A 58 0.76 3.24 -8.48
N SER A 59 1.80 2.59 -9.01
CA SER A 59 3.11 3.16 -9.31
C SER A 59 3.06 4.27 -10.36
N GLU A 60 2.12 4.20 -11.30
CA GLU A 60 1.89 5.25 -12.29
C GLU A 60 1.32 6.53 -11.65
N CYS A 61 0.28 6.39 -10.83
CA CYS A 61 -0.28 7.52 -10.09
C CYS A 61 0.74 8.11 -9.10
N ALA A 62 1.59 7.28 -8.49
CA ALA A 62 2.65 7.73 -7.60
C ALA A 62 3.71 8.60 -8.29
N LYS A 63 4.04 8.31 -9.56
CA LYS A 63 4.95 9.16 -10.36
C LYS A 63 4.34 10.53 -10.59
N THR A 64 3.06 10.58 -10.92
CA THR A 64 2.33 11.85 -11.14
C THR A 64 2.16 12.65 -9.85
N LEU A 65 1.85 11.98 -8.72
CA LEU A 65 1.62 12.62 -7.42
C LEU A 65 2.81 13.51 -7.03
N ARG A 66 4.05 13.06 -7.25
CA ARG A 66 5.29 13.80 -6.94
C ARG A 66 5.35 15.20 -7.54
N PHE A 67 4.63 15.46 -8.64
CA PHE A 67 4.60 16.75 -9.30
C PHE A 67 3.39 17.61 -8.91
N GLN A 68 2.40 17.04 -8.25
CA GLN A 68 1.15 17.72 -7.89
C GLN A 68 1.08 18.08 -6.41
N THR A 69 1.59 17.22 -5.53
CA THR A 69 1.52 17.40 -4.08
C THR A 69 2.59 16.57 -3.37
N ASP A 70 3.00 17.04 -2.21
CA ASP A 70 3.91 16.36 -1.29
C ASP A 70 3.16 15.72 -0.11
N LYS A 71 1.86 15.43 -0.24
CA LYS A 71 1.02 14.87 0.85
C LYS A 71 0.42 13.52 0.51
N CYS A 72 0.34 12.65 1.51
CA CYS A 72 -0.35 11.38 1.42
C CYS A 72 -1.85 11.58 1.12
N PRO A 73 -2.45 10.88 0.12
CA PRO A 73 -3.87 10.97 -0.18
C PRO A 73 -4.80 10.56 0.97
N ILE A 74 -4.33 9.70 1.88
CA ILE A 74 -5.13 9.15 2.98
C ILE A 74 -5.08 10.05 4.22
N CYS A 75 -3.88 10.29 4.74
CA CYS A 75 -3.69 10.96 6.04
C CYS A 75 -3.12 12.38 5.94
N ARG A 76 -2.79 12.86 4.72
CA ARG A 76 -2.23 14.19 4.44
C ARG A 76 -0.87 14.49 5.07
N GLN A 77 -0.20 13.49 5.67
CA GLN A 77 1.18 13.65 6.13
C GLN A 77 2.13 13.90 4.94
N PRO A 78 3.22 14.66 5.13
CA PRO A 78 4.22 14.88 4.10
C PRO A 78 4.81 13.57 3.56
N VAL A 79 5.02 13.52 2.25
CA VAL A 79 5.61 12.41 1.52
C VAL A 79 7.11 12.61 1.50
N GLU A 80 7.84 11.77 2.25
CA GLU A 80 9.30 11.75 2.18
C GLU A 80 9.78 10.82 1.05
N LYS A 81 9.13 9.65 0.92
CA LYS A 81 9.47 8.62 -0.06
C LYS A 81 8.20 7.87 -0.51
N LEU A 82 8.25 7.34 -1.72
CA LEU A 82 7.27 6.41 -2.25
C LEU A 82 7.99 5.09 -2.52
N MET A 83 7.44 3.99 -2.01
CA MET A 83 8.05 2.66 -2.08
C MET A 83 7.08 1.70 -2.77
N GLU A 84 7.55 1.05 -3.83
CA GLU A 84 6.81 -0.01 -4.50
C GLU A 84 6.91 -1.32 -3.71
N ILE A 85 5.78 -2.00 -3.52
CA ILE A 85 5.62 -3.24 -2.79
C ILE A 85 5.07 -4.29 -3.75
N LYS A 86 5.86 -5.33 -4.01
CA LYS A 86 5.42 -6.49 -4.78
C LYS A 86 4.80 -7.51 -3.84
N VAL A 87 3.47 -7.55 -3.80
CA VAL A 87 2.76 -8.65 -3.13
C VAL A 87 2.81 -9.85 -4.06
N ARG A 88 3.44 -10.95 -3.62
CA ARG A 88 3.43 -12.20 -4.39
C ARG A 88 1.99 -12.70 -4.44
N SER A 89 1.41 -12.78 -5.63
CA SER A 89 0.23 -13.60 -5.86
C SER A 89 0.59 -15.06 -5.53
N PRO A 90 -0.24 -15.84 -4.83
CA PRO A 90 -0.04 -17.29 -4.80
C PRO A 90 -0.02 -17.78 -6.26
N GLU A 91 1.04 -18.52 -6.63
CA GLU A 91 1.10 -19.20 -7.93
C GLU A 91 -0.08 -20.18 -8.04
N PRO A 92 -0.66 -20.37 -9.25
CA PRO A 92 -1.75 -21.32 -9.47
C PRO A 92 -1.37 -22.77 -9.17
#